data_AF-A0AAV5ACG0-F1
#
_entry.id   AF-A0AAV5ACG0-F1
#
_cell.length_a   1.000
_cell.length_b   1.000
_cell.length_c   1.000
_cell.angle_alpha   90.00
_cell.angle_beta   90.00
_cell.angle_gamma   90.00
#
_symmetry.space_group_name_H-M   'P 1'
#
loop_
_entity.id
_entity.type
_entity.pdbx_description
1 polymer ?
#
loop_
_entity_poly.entity_id
_entity_poly.type
_entity_poly.pdbx_seq_one_letter_code
_entity_poly.pdbx_strand_id
1 'polypeptide(L)'
;MEDQLDDHVRPTYNDIHNFIKNVSIQIAKEFTPDLLIAIGFFPARVMRTYLRDPSTARNIPIQAIGLSLYESLPGTSTEKMGNEVIRTQWLGPETKTLLGRRALIVDEVDDTRQTLHYAISELQKDVEKELYALPESERDAARTRFAVFVVHNKLKPKLKELPPDIPQMAEEIDYEVLSSNAGLGANMLAGALAGISEHAVMFPIDSIKTRMQVIATSPAAIYSGIGNAFTRISSTEGMRALWRGVSSVILGAGPAHAVHFGTYEAIKELAGGNTALAGASSTIASDALMNPFDVIKQRMQMHNSGYRSLWHCATTVYRSEGLSAFYVSYPTTLIMSVPFTAVQFTVYEELKKRLNPTGVYSPMTHIVAGGLAGGVAAGITTPLDVAKTLLQTRGRSEDLEIRQSRGMIDAFRIIWQRDGFRGFTRGLSPRVLTFMPSNALCWLSYEFFKAAIRD
;
A
#
# COMPACT_ATOMS: atom_id res chain seq x y z
N MET A 1 12.21 16.08 37.79
CA MET A 1 12.24 16.95 36.59
C MET A 1 12.44 16.00 35.44
N GLU A 2 11.33 15.39 34.99
CA GLU A 2 11.33 14.39 33.91
C GLU A 2 11.58 15.09 32.59
N ASP A 3 12.63 14.68 31.88
CA ASP A 3 12.84 14.97 30.46
C ASP A 3 11.66 14.38 29.68
N GLN A 4 10.69 15.24 29.33
CA GLN A 4 9.72 14.94 28.28
C GLN A 4 10.52 14.79 26.98
N LEU A 5 10.66 13.55 26.49
CA LEU A 5 11.20 13.29 25.17
C LEU A 5 10.36 14.05 24.13
N ASP A 6 11.00 14.99 23.46
CA ASP A 6 10.45 15.83 22.39
C ASP A 6 10.12 14.94 21.17
N ASP A 7 8.84 14.59 20.97
CA ASP A 7 8.29 13.75 19.87
C ASP A 7 8.44 14.40 18.46
N HIS A 8 9.28 15.41 18.31
CA HIS A 8 9.50 16.12 17.06
C HIS A 8 10.64 15.48 16.24
N VAL A 9 10.28 14.95 15.06
CA VAL A 9 11.26 14.53 14.04
C VAL A 9 11.99 15.78 13.52
N ARG A 10 13.31 15.79 13.65
CA ARG A 10 14.18 16.88 13.16
C ARG A 10 14.94 16.39 11.93
N PRO A 11 14.44 16.61 10.70
CA PRO A 11 15.17 16.24 9.50
C PRO A 11 16.51 16.98 9.45
N THR A 12 17.56 16.31 9.00
CA THR A 12 18.86 16.98 8.83
C THR A 12 18.80 17.90 7.62
N TYR A 13 19.69 18.90 7.60
CA TYR A 13 19.87 19.75 6.42
C TYR A 13 20.10 18.94 5.13
N ASN A 14 20.88 17.86 5.23
CA ASN A 14 21.19 17.00 4.11
C ASN A 14 19.95 16.25 3.59
N ASP A 15 19.05 15.83 4.48
CA ASP A 15 17.80 15.16 4.10
C ASP A 15 16.90 16.11 3.30
N ILE A 16 16.72 17.34 3.79
CA ILE A 16 15.93 18.37 3.11
C ILE A 16 16.57 18.73 1.75
N HIS A 17 17.89 18.85 1.70
CA HIS A 17 18.62 19.17 0.47
C HIS A 17 18.46 18.07 -0.60
N ASN A 18 18.56 16.80 -0.21
CA ASN A 18 18.40 15.67 -1.12
C ASN A 18 16.94 15.52 -1.59
N PHE A 19 15.97 15.78 -0.72
CA PHE A 19 14.57 15.84 -1.10
C PHE A 19 14.33 16.89 -2.19
N ILE A 20 14.75 18.13 -1.95
CA ILE A 20 14.61 19.23 -2.90
C ILE A 20 15.32 18.91 -4.23
N LYS A 21 16.50 18.29 -4.20
CA LYS A 21 17.22 17.83 -5.40
C LYS A 21 16.37 16.89 -6.24
N ASN A 22 15.81 15.85 -5.64
CA ASN A 22 15.05 14.83 -6.36
C ASN A 22 13.79 15.42 -6.98
N VAL A 23 13.06 16.25 -6.23
CA VAL A 23 11.85 16.92 -6.73
C VAL A 23 12.19 17.94 -7.83
N SER A 24 13.32 18.64 -7.73
CA SER A 24 13.77 19.57 -8.79
C SER A 24 13.96 18.86 -10.13
N ILE A 25 14.46 17.62 -10.14
CA ILE A 25 14.61 16.84 -11.38
C ILE A 25 13.25 16.51 -12.01
N GLN A 26 12.24 16.23 -11.18
CA GLN A 26 10.87 15.98 -11.65
C GLN A 26 10.22 17.25 -12.20
N ILE A 27 10.31 18.35 -11.46
CA ILE A 27 9.78 19.66 -11.87
C ILE A 27 10.41 20.14 -13.18
N ALA A 28 11.70 19.87 -13.39
CA ALA A 28 12.38 20.19 -14.64
C ALA A 28 11.80 19.46 -15.85
N LYS A 29 11.25 18.26 -15.68
CA LYS A 29 10.64 17.46 -16.76
C LYS A 29 9.18 17.85 -17.03
N GLU A 30 8.41 18.07 -15.97
CA GLU A 30 6.96 18.24 -16.05
C GLU A 30 6.54 19.69 -16.31
N PHE A 31 7.18 20.65 -15.63
CA PHE A 31 6.76 22.05 -15.65
C PHE A 31 7.77 22.99 -16.33
N THR A 32 9.06 22.64 -16.32
CA THR A 32 10.15 23.43 -16.94
C THR A 32 10.14 24.92 -16.52
N PRO A 33 10.18 25.25 -15.22
CA PRO A 33 10.02 26.64 -14.77
C PRO A 33 11.09 27.56 -15.36
N ASP A 34 10.72 28.83 -15.60
CA ASP A 34 11.64 29.89 -16.04
C ASP A 34 11.70 31.08 -15.06
N LEU A 35 10.92 31.00 -13.98
CA LEU A 35 10.91 31.93 -12.85
C LEU A 35 10.60 31.18 -11.55
N LEU A 36 11.35 31.46 -10.48
CA LEU A 36 11.04 31.00 -9.13
C LEU A 36 10.48 32.18 -8.31
N ILE A 37 9.30 31.99 -7.72
CA ILE A 37 8.70 32.93 -6.77
C ILE A 37 8.85 32.33 -5.37
N ALA A 38 9.76 32.88 -4.57
CA ALA A 38 10.09 32.37 -3.24
C ALA A 38 9.28 33.10 -2.15
N ILE A 39 8.45 32.36 -1.42
CA ILE A 39 7.92 32.77 -0.12
C ILE A 39 8.95 32.39 0.96
N GLY A 40 9.43 31.14 0.91
CA GLY A 40 10.58 30.65 1.66
C GLY A 40 11.85 30.66 0.82
N PHE A 41 12.94 31.24 1.33
CA PHE A 41 14.14 31.49 0.53
C PHE A 41 15.08 30.29 0.45
N PHE A 42 15.09 29.43 1.46
CA PHE A 42 15.99 28.27 1.49
C PHE A 42 15.70 27.28 0.36
N PRO A 43 14.45 26.81 0.15
CA PRO A 43 14.18 25.80 -0.87
C PRO A 43 14.43 26.34 -2.27
N ALA A 44 14.02 27.58 -2.56
CA ALA A 44 14.25 28.22 -3.85
C ALA A 44 15.75 28.32 -4.19
N ARG A 45 16.61 28.60 -3.20
CA ARG A 45 18.07 28.61 -3.38
C ARG A 45 18.64 27.23 -3.70
N VAL A 46 18.18 26.20 -3.02
CA VAL A 46 18.60 24.82 -3.28
C VAL A 46 18.15 24.39 -4.67
N MET A 47 16.88 24.64 -5.03
CA MET A 47 16.32 24.30 -6.35
C MET A 47 17.06 24.96 -7.50
N ARG A 48 17.50 26.21 -7.35
CA ARG A 48 18.28 26.93 -8.36
C ARG A 48 19.59 26.23 -8.74
N THR A 49 20.13 25.36 -7.88
CA THR A 49 21.34 24.58 -8.22
C THR A 49 21.06 23.46 -9.23
N TYR A 50 19.81 22.97 -9.28
CA TYR A 50 19.38 21.84 -10.10
C TYR A 50 18.48 22.23 -11.27
N LEU A 51 17.77 23.35 -11.16
CA LEU A 51 16.93 23.89 -12.22
C LEU A 51 17.69 24.93 -13.05
N ARG A 52 17.81 24.66 -14.35
CA ARG A 52 18.43 25.57 -15.33
C ARG A 52 17.48 25.79 -16.50
N ASP A 53 17.57 26.98 -17.08
CA ASP A 53 16.86 27.29 -18.33
C ASP A 53 17.37 26.36 -19.45
N PRO A 54 16.51 25.55 -20.08
CA PRO A 54 16.90 24.62 -21.14
C PRO A 54 17.51 25.32 -22.37
N SER A 55 17.11 26.57 -22.62
CA SER A 55 17.51 27.34 -23.81
C SER A 55 18.82 28.10 -23.62
N THR A 56 19.07 28.63 -22.42
CA THR A 56 20.24 29.47 -22.14
C THR A 56 21.27 28.81 -21.23
N ALA A 57 20.96 27.65 -20.64
CA ALA A 57 21.75 26.95 -19.62
C ALA A 57 22.09 27.82 -18.38
N ARG A 58 21.43 28.98 -18.22
CA ARG A 58 21.62 29.89 -17.10
C ARG A 58 20.71 29.51 -15.93
N ASN A 59 21.08 30.00 -14.75
CA ASN A 59 20.28 29.84 -13.54
C ASN A 59 18.95 30.58 -13.67
N ILE A 60 17.87 29.95 -13.22
CA ILE A 60 16.54 30.55 -13.17
C ILE A 60 16.54 31.72 -12.16
N PRO A 61 15.97 32.89 -12.50
CA PRO A 61 15.83 34.01 -11.57
C PRO A 61 14.90 33.66 -10.40
N ILE A 62 15.24 34.15 -9.22
CA ILE A 62 14.40 34.05 -8.02
C ILE A 62 13.85 35.45 -7.72
N GLN A 63 12.54 35.57 -7.62
CA GLN A 63 11.84 36.73 -7.09
C GLN A 63 11.27 36.36 -5.73
N ALA A 64 11.49 37.20 -4.71
CA ALA A 64 11.00 36.93 -3.36
C ALA A 64 9.73 37.74 -3.09
N ILE A 65 8.74 37.10 -2.47
CA ILE A 65 7.56 37.76 -1.91
C ILE A 65 7.52 37.49 -0.40
N GLY A 66 7.24 38.52 0.37
CA GLY A 66 7.15 38.46 1.82
C GLY A 66 5.69 38.56 2.25
N LEU A 67 5.22 37.54 2.95
CA LEU A 67 3.87 37.46 3.51
C LEU A 67 3.98 37.17 5.01
N SER A 68 3.24 37.91 5.84
CA SER A 68 3.09 37.61 7.26
C SER A 68 1.65 37.25 7.57
N LEU A 69 1.48 36.10 8.23
CA LEU A 69 0.21 35.68 8.86
C LEU A 69 0.24 35.90 10.38
N TYR A 70 1.37 36.32 10.94
CA TYR A 70 1.56 36.52 12.37
C TYR A 70 1.69 38.01 12.68
N GLU A 71 0.94 38.47 13.69
CA GLU A 71 1.03 39.83 14.19
C GLU A 71 1.90 39.86 15.45
N SER A 72 2.86 40.78 15.47
CA SER A 72 3.66 41.08 16.66
C SER A 72 2.91 42.07 17.54
N LEU A 73 2.56 41.64 18.77
CA LEU A 73 1.94 42.50 19.76
C LEU A 73 2.99 43.47 20.34
N PRO A 74 2.71 44.79 20.44
CA PRO A 74 3.64 45.74 21.03
C PRO A 74 4.00 45.33 22.47
N GLY A 75 5.29 45.05 22.73
CA GLY A 75 5.81 44.76 24.07
C GLY A 75 5.92 43.29 24.47
N THR A 76 5.67 42.33 23.58
CA THR A 76 5.87 40.90 23.84
C THR A 76 6.59 40.20 22.69
N SER A 77 7.51 39.28 23.00
CA SER A 77 8.24 38.45 22.01
C SER A 77 7.42 37.26 21.47
N THR A 78 6.14 37.17 21.82
CA THR A 78 5.25 36.08 21.42
C THR A 78 4.34 36.53 20.28
N GLU A 79 4.52 35.93 19.10
CA GLU A 79 3.67 36.11 17.93
C GLU A 79 2.33 35.39 18.12
N LYS A 80 1.21 36.06 17.82
CA LYS A 80 -0.11 35.43 17.74
C LYS A 80 -0.55 35.31 16.29
N MET A 81 -1.29 34.25 15.99
CA MET A 81 -1.85 34.03 14.66
C MET A 81 -2.81 35.18 14.32
N GLY A 82 -2.50 35.94 13.28
CA GLY A 82 -3.36 36.98 12.75
C GLY A 82 -4.51 36.38 11.94
N ASN A 83 -5.58 37.15 11.76
CA ASN A 83 -6.76 36.71 10.99
C ASN A 83 -6.58 36.91 9.47
N GLU A 84 -5.64 37.75 9.05
CA GLU A 84 -5.44 38.15 7.64
C GLU A 84 -3.96 38.08 7.25
N VAL A 85 -3.70 37.82 5.97
CA VAL A 85 -2.34 37.78 5.41
C VAL A 85 -1.92 39.18 4.99
N ILE A 86 -0.81 39.67 5.54
CA ILE A 86 -0.26 41.01 5.27
C ILE A 86 0.95 40.88 4.33
N ARG A 87 1.04 41.73 3.31
CA ARG A 87 2.22 41.81 2.43
C ARG A 87 3.33 42.62 3.10
N THR A 88 4.45 41.96 3.37
CA THR A 88 5.67 42.63 3.87
C THR A 88 6.61 43.00 2.73
N GLN A 89 6.63 42.21 1.66
CA GLN A 89 7.40 42.46 0.45
C GLN A 89 6.63 41.95 -0.77
N TRP A 90 6.56 42.74 -1.84
CA TRP A 90 5.90 42.34 -3.08
C TRP A 90 6.76 42.66 -4.30
N LEU A 91 6.36 42.12 -5.45
CA LEU A 91 7.02 42.37 -6.72
C LEU A 91 6.82 43.85 -7.12
N GLY A 92 7.92 44.52 -7.48
CA GLY A 92 7.92 45.93 -7.86
C GLY A 92 7.79 46.14 -9.37
N PRO A 93 7.62 47.40 -9.83
CA PRO A 93 7.53 47.73 -11.26
C PRO A 93 8.83 47.49 -12.04
N GLU A 94 9.99 47.37 -11.38
CA GLU A 94 11.28 47.05 -12.01
C GLU A 94 11.52 45.54 -12.21
N THR A 95 10.71 44.69 -11.57
CA THR A 95 10.82 43.24 -11.76
C THR A 95 10.24 42.88 -13.12
N LYS A 96 10.99 42.13 -13.95
CA LYS A 96 10.55 41.67 -15.27
C LYS A 96 9.12 41.12 -15.21
N THR A 97 8.29 41.56 -16.15
CA THR A 97 6.88 41.21 -16.35
C THR A 97 6.61 39.72 -16.10
N LEU A 98 5.56 39.42 -15.34
CA LEU A 98 5.15 38.05 -15.02
C LEU A 98 4.56 37.33 -16.24
N LEU A 99 4.08 38.10 -17.23
CA LEU A 99 3.47 37.61 -18.45
C LEU A 99 4.35 36.61 -19.21
N GLY A 100 3.72 35.54 -19.70
CA GLY A 100 4.32 34.49 -20.52
C GLY A 100 5.27 33.55 -19.75
N ARG A 101 5.41 33.73 -18.43
CA ARG A 101 6.30 32.91 -17.59
C ARG A 101 5.67 31.60 -17.14
N ARG A 102 6.52 30.64 -16.83
CA ARG A 102 6.21 29.41 -16.08
C ARG A 102 6.79 29.59 -14.69
N ALA A 103 5.99 30.21 -13.82
CA ALA A 103 6.40 30.61 -12.49
C ALA A 103 6.13 29.48 -11.47
N LEU A 104 7.18 29.01 -10.82
CA LEU A 104 7.07 28.06 -9.71
C LEU A 104 7.10 28.82 -8.38
N ILE A 105 6.01 28.73 -7.62
CA ILE A 105 5.88 29.27 -6.27
C ILE A 105 6.48 28.26 -5.30
N VAL A 106 7.42 28.71 -4.48
CA VAL A 106 8.21 27.86 -3.58
C VAL A 106 8.07 28.34 -2.15
N ASP A 107 7.70 27.43 -1.26
CA ASP A 107 7.61 27.70 0.18
C ASP A 107 8.25 26.57 1.02
N GLU A 108 8.61 26.89 2.25
CA GLU A 108 9.19 25.92 3.20
C GLU A 108 8.10 25.04 3.82
N VAL A 109 7.01 25.65 4.27
CA VAL A 109 5.99 24.97 5.06
C VAL A 109 4.59 25.39 4.65
N ASP A 110 3.78 24.44 4.23
CA ASP A 110 2.35 24.64 4.10
C ASP A 110 1.60 24.15 5.35
N ASP A 111 1.16 25.10 6.19
CA ASP A 111 0.38 24.80 7.39
C ASP A 111 -1.13 24.70 7.07
N THR A 112 -1.82 25.83 6.95
CA THR A 112 -3.28 25.92 6.77
C THR A 112 -3.72 26.25 5.34
N ARG A 113 -2.80 26.27 4.37
CA ARG A 113 -3.00 26.74 2.98
C ARG A 113 -3.32 28.23 2.80
N GLN A 114 -3.44 29.02 3.87
CA GLN A 114 -3.83 30.43 3.77
C GLN A 114 -2.80 31.29 3.03
N THR A 115 -1.51 31.18 3.38
CA THR A 115 -0.42 31.96 2.77
C THR A 115 -0.28 31.65 1.28
N LEU A 116 -0.27 30.36 0.91
CA LEU A 116 -0.17 29.93 -0.48
C LEU A 116 -1.39 30.39 -1.31
N HIS A 117 -2.59 30.21 -0.78
CA HIS A 117 -3.82 30.65 -1.45
C HIS A 117 -3.80 32.17 -1.68
N TYR A 118 -3.41 32.95 -0.68
CA TYR A 118 -3.29 34.40 -0.80
C TYR A 118 -2.26 34.79 -1.86
N ALA A 119 -1.04 34.23 -1.78
CA ALA A 119 0.04 34.49 -2.74
C ALA A 119 -0.41 34.27 -4.19
N ILE A 120 -1.02 33.12 -4.46
CA ILE A 120 -1.51 32.75 -5.78
C ILE A 120 -2.60 33.72 -6.25
N SER A 121 -3.58 34.00 -5.40
CA SER A 121 -4.70 34.86 -5.76
C SER A 121 -4.24 36.28 -6.13
N GLU A 122 -3.24 36.81 -5.44
CA GLU A 122 -2.70 38.13 -5.72
C GLU A 122 -1.79 38.16 -6.94
N LEU A 123 -0.96 37.13 -7.14
CA LEU A 123 -0.17 37.00 -8.36
C LEU A 123 -1.05 36.86 -9.60
N GLN A 124 -2.16 36.12 -9.51
CA GLN A 124 -3.14 36.01 -10.58
C GLN A 124 -3.79 37.37 -10.90
N LYS A 125 -4.19 38.13 -9.87
CA LYS A 125 -4.73 39.49 -10.08
C LYS A 125 -3.72 40.41 -10.76
N ASP A 126 -2.44 40.31 -10.40
CA ASP A 126 -1.40 41.14 -11.02
C ASP A 126 -1.16 40.75 -12.48
N VAL A 127 -1.15 39.44 -12.80
CA VAL A 127 -1.11 38.95 -14.18
C VAL A 127 -2.33 39.42 -14.97
N GLU A 128 -3.53 39.37 -14.39
CA GLU A 128 -4.76 39.85 -15.05
C GLU A 128 -4.71 41.35 -15.37
N LYS A 129 -4.24 42.17 -14.42
CA LYS A 129 -4.04 43.61 -14.64
C LYS A 129 -3.06 43.87 -15.80
N GLU A 130 -1.96 43.13 -15.86
CA GLU A 130 -0.98 43.25 -16.95
C GLU A 130 -1.57 42.77 -18.29
N LEU A 131 -2.37 41.70 -18.29
CA LEU A 131 -3.05 41.19 -19.50
C LEU A 131 -4.07 42.18 -20.06
N TYR A 132 -4.77 42.95 -19.21
CA TYR A 132 -5.72 43.97 -19.68
C TYR A 132 -5.05 45.08 -20.49
N ALA A 133 -3.76 45.34 -20.28
CA ALA A 133 -2.99 46.30 -21.06
C ALA A 133 -2.64 45.80 -22.47
N LEU A 134 -2.82 44.50 -22.76
CA LEU A 134 -2.55 43.89 -24.07
C LEU A 134 -3.83 43.75 -24.93
N PRO A 135 -3.68 43.75 -26.28
CA PRO A 135 -4.75 43.40 -27.20
C PRO A 135 -5.33 42.02 -26.93
N GLU A 136 -6.64 41.83 -27.09
CA GLU A 136 -7.34 40.58 -26.78
C GLU A 136 -6.75 39.34 -27.49
N SER A 137 -6.24 39.51 -28.71
CA SER A 137 -5.61 38.45 -29.50
C SER A 137 -4.34 37.87 -28.89
N GLU A 138 -3.66 38.61 -28.00
CA GLU A 138 -2.37 38.23 -27.43
C GLU A 138 -2.47 37.77 -25.96
N ARG A 139 -3.63 37.96 -25.32
CA ARG A 139 -3.80 37.71 -23.88
C ARG A 139 -3.60 36.25 -23.49
N ASP A 140 -4.13 35.32 -24.27
CA ASP A 140 -4.02 33.88 -23.94
C ASP A 140 -2.59 33.35 -24.13
N ALA A 141 -1.88 33.85 -25.14
CA ALA A 141 -0.48 33.48 -25.38
C ALA A 141 0.47 34.07 -24.34
N ALA A 142 0.14 35.26 -23.81
CA ALA A 142 0.91 35.95 -22.77
C ALA A 142 0.52 35.54 -21.33
N ARG A 143 -0.42 34.61 -21.13
CA ARG A 143 -0.86 34.21 -19.80
C ARG A 143 0.21 33.39 -19.07
N THR A 144 0.54 33.80 -17.86
CA THR A 144 1.47 33.11 -16.96
C THR A 144 0.89 31.80 -16.47
N ARG A 145 1.72 30.75 -16.42
CA ARG A 145 1.38 29.46 -15.79
C ARG A 145 2.03 29.37 -14.43
N PHE A 146 1.26 28.97 -13.42
CA PHE A 146 1.73 28.80 -12.05
C PHE A 146 1.78 27.33 -11.65
N ALA A 147 2.75 26.97 -10.80
CA ALA A 147 2.82 25.70 -10.09
C ALA A 147 3.32 25.95 -8.66
N VAL A 148 3.03 25.04 -7.73
CA VAL A 148 3.41 25.19 -6.32
C VAL A 148 4.29 24.04 -5.87
N PHE A 149 5.37 24.36 -5.17
CA PHE A 149 6.20 23.40 -4.45
C PHE A 149 6.37 23.83 -2.99
N VAL A 150 6.15 22.90 -2.07
CA VAL A 150 6.41 23.09 -0.64
C VAL A 150 7.28 21.97 -0.11
N VAL A 151 8.24 22.30 0.75
CA VAL A 151 9.13 21.30 1.34
C VAL A 151 8.39 20.42 2.33
N HIS A 152 7.53 21.02 3.16
CA HIS A 152 6.75 20.28 4.14
C HIS A 152 5.28 20.70 4.09
N ASN A 153 4.40 19.75 3.75
CA ASN A 153 2.96 19.93 3.79
C ASN A 153 2.42 19.35 5.10
N LYS A 154 1.99 20.20 6.05
CA LYS A 154 1.46 19.71 7.34
C LYS A 154 0.10 19.04 7.13
N LEU A 155 -0.08 17.91 7.80
CA LEU A 155 -1.34 17.15 7.87
C LEU A 155 -2.35 17.78 8.84
N LYS A 156 -2.64 19.07 8.64
CA LYS A 156 -3.70 19.80 9.36
C LYS A 156 -4.87 20.10 8.41
N PRO A 157 -6.09 20.35 8.94
CA PRO A 157 -7.21 20.82 8.13
C PRO A 157 -6.84 22.07 7.33
N LYS A 158 -6.95 21.98 6.01
CA LYS A 158 -6.65 23.10 5.10
C LYS A 158 -7.86 24.04 5.09
N LEU A 159 -7.65 25.29 5.48
CA LEU A 159 -8.72 26.29 5.61
C LEU A 159 -9.08 26.95 4.26
N LYS A 160 -8.24 26.72 3.25
CA LYS A 160 -8.37 27.20 1.87
C LYS A 160 -7.93 26.11 0.91
N GLU A 161 -8.44 26.17 -0.32
CA GLU A 161 -8.06 25.28 -1.41
C GLU A 161 -7.21 26.03 -2.44
N LEU A 162 -6.35 25.30 -3.14
CA LEU A 162 -5.62 25.82 -4.29
C LEU A 162 -6.55 25.82 -5.50
N PRO A 163 -6.44 26.80 -6.43
CA PRO A 163 -7.18 26.76 -7.69
C PRO A 163 -6.92 25.45 -8.44
N PRO A 164 -7.94 24.82 -9.05
CA PRO A 164 -7.83 23.49 -9.67
C PRO A 164 -6.83 23.44 -10.84
N ASP A 165 -6.54 24.59 -11.45
CA ASP A 165 -5.64 24.71 -12.60
C ASP A 165 -4.15 24.79 -12.22
N ILE A 166 -3.82 24.79 -10.91
CA ILE A 166 -2.45 24.95 -10.42
C ILE A 166 -1.96 23.63 -9.81
N PRO A 167 -1.02 22.93 -10.46
CA PRO A 167 -0.51 21.67 -9.94
C PRO A 167 0.36 21.90 -8.68
N GLN A 168 0.11 21.09 -7.65
CA GLN A 168 0.99 20.96 -6.49
C GLN A 168 2.03 19.86 -6.79
N MET A 169 3.29 20.26 -7.00
CA MET A 169 4.36 19.40 -7.51
C MET A 169 5.01 18.49 -6.45
N ALA A 170 4.34 18.27 -5.33
CA ALA A 170 4.80 17.44 -4.23
C ALA A 170 3.64 16.56 -3.74
N GLU A 171 3.46 15.40 -4.38
CA GLU A 171 2.70 14.29 -3.81
C GLU A 171 3.51 13.69 -2.65
N GLU A 172 2.82 13.39 -1.54
CA GLU A 172 3.33 12.46 -0.54
C GLU A 172 3.69 11.15 -1.23
N ILE A 173 4.96 10.74 -1.11
CA ILE A 173 5.42 9.45 -1.63
C ILE A 173 4.81 8.37 -0.73
N ASP A 174 3.64 7.88 -1.10
CA ASP A 174 3.05 6.68 -0.54
C ASP A 174 3.88 5.47 -1.00
N TYR A 175 4.83 5.06 -0.16
CA TYR A 175 5.81 4.01 -0.48
C TYR A 175 5.17 2.62 -0.66
N GLU A 176 3.88 2.44 -0.31
CA GLU A 176 3.12 1.23 -0.63
C GLU A 176 2.78 1.12 -2.13
N VAL A 177 2.99 2.20 -2.90
CA VAL A 177 2.86 2.24 -4.35
C VAL A 177 4.15 2.80 -4.97
N LEU A 178 4.73 2.11 -5.96
CA LEU A 178 6.01 2.50 -6.52
C LEU A 178 5.92 3.38 -7.76
N SER A 179 6.65 4.50 -7.71
CA SER A 179 6.98 5.54 -8.71
C SER A 179 6.22 5.57 -10.03
N SER A 180 5.69 6.74 -10.36
CA SER A 180 5.07 7.13 -11.65
C SER A 180 5.92 6.91 -12.92
N ASN A 181 7.18 6.47 -12.81
CA ASN A 181 8.10 6.24 -13.93
C ASN A 181 8.22 4.78 -14.40
N ALA A 182 7.61 3.81 -13.72
CA ALA A 182 7.52 2.43 -14.23
C ALA A 182 6.13 2.20 -14.82
N GLY A 183 6.04 1.68 -16.06
CA GLY A 183 4.75 1.40 -16.69
C GLY A 183 3.90 0.49 -15.78
N LEU A 184 2.62 0.81 -15.60
CA LEU A 184 1.70 0.08 -14.72
C LEU A 184 1.78 -1.45 -14.91
N GLY A 185 1.89 -1.92 -16.17
CA GLY A 185 2.03 -3.33 -16.49
C GLY A 185 3.33 -3.99 -15.98
N ALA A 186 4.46 -3.26 -15.98
CA ALA A 186 5.73 -3.75 -15.44
C ALA A 186 5.65 -3.94 -13.92
N ASN A 187 5.00 -2.99 -13.22
CA ASN A 187 4.77 -3.08 -11.78
C ASN A 187 3.82 -4.23 -11.42
N MET A 188 2.74 -4.40 -12.19
CA MET A 188 1.81 -5.52 -12.02
C MET A 188 2.50 -6.87 -12.25
N LEU A 189 3.35 -6.97 -13.28
CA LEU A 189 4.11 -8.19 -13.56
C LEU A 189 5.13 -8.49 -12.46
N ALA A 190 5.88 -7.49 -11.99
CA ALA A 190 6.83 -7.64 -10.90
C ALA A 190 6.13 -8.10 -9.60
N GLY A 191 5.00 -7.49 -9.26
CA GLY A 191 4.17 -7.87 -8.12
C GLY A 191 3.62 -9.29 -8.23
N ALA A 192 3.12 -9.68 -9.40
CA ALA A 192 2.61 -11.03 -9.65
C ALA A 192 3.72 -12.08 -9.53
N LEU A 193 4.90 -11.83 -10.12
CA LEU A 193 6.05 -12.73 -10.03
C LEU A 193 6.61 -12.83 -8.60
N ALA A 194 6.61 -11.72 -7.86
CA ALA A 194 7.01 -11.70 -6.46
C ALA A 194 6.05 -12.55 -5.60
N GLY A 195 4.73 -12.39 -5.77
CA GLY A 195 3.74 -13.20 -5.07
C GLY A 195 3.80 -14.68 -5.43
N ILE A 196 4.00 -15.02 -6.71
CA ILE A 196 4.19 -16.41 -7.15
C ILE A 196 5.44 -17.02 -6.51
N SER A 197 6.54 -16.27 -6.45
CA SER A 197 7.81 -16.73 -5.88
C SER A 197 7.69 -16.95 -4.37
N GLU A 198 7.08 -16.02 -3.66
CA GLU A 198 6.79 -16.13 -2.22
C GLU A 198 5.95 -17.38 -1.94
N HIS A 199 4.82 -17.54 -2.63
CA HIS A 199 3.94 -18.70 -2.45
C HIS A 199 4.63 -20.02 -2.80
N ALA A 200 5.49 -20.07 -3.82
CA ALA A 200 6.21 -21.29 -4.20
C ALA A 200 7.27 -21.71 -3.16
N VAL A 201 7.97 -20.73 -2.57
CA VAL A 201 8.97 -20.96 -1.52
C VAL A 201 8.33 -21.33 -0.20
N MET A 202 7.22 -20.67 0.16
CA MET A 202 6.49 -20.90 1.42
C MET A 202 5.55 -22.10 1.36
N PHE A 203 5.33 -22.67 0.17
CA PHE A 203 4.39 -23.78 -0.06
C PHE A 203 4.58 -25.01 0.85
N PRO A 204 5.81 -25.46 1.19
CA PRO A 204 6.00 -26.58 2.12
C PRO A 204 5.39 -26.34 3.49
N ILE A 205 5.47 -25.12 4.01
CA ILE A 205 4.92 -24.78 5.32
C ILE A 205 3.39 -24.66 5.23
N ASP A 206 2.84 -24.14 4.12
CA ASP A 206 1.40 -24.16 3.86
C ASP A 206 0.85 -25.60 3.82
N SER A 207 1.53 -26.51 3.13
CA SER A 207 1.16 -27.93 3.09
C SER A 207 1.17 -28.59 4.48
N ILE A 208 2.17 -28.27 5.31
CA ILE A 208 2.23 -28.74 6.70
C ILE A 208 1.07 -28.17 7.52
N LYS A 209 0.81 -26.85 7.42
CA LYS A 209 -0.30 -26.17 8.11
C LYS A 209 -1.63 -26.83 7.76
N THR A 210 -1.94 -26.98 6.48
CA THR A 210 -3.17 -27.61 6.00
C THR A 210 -3.34 -29.02 6.57
N ARG A 211 -2.30 -29.85 6.52
CA ARG A 211 -2.36 -31.21 7.06
C ARG A 211 -2.54 -31.26 8.57
N MET A 212 -2.00 -30.28 9.30
CA MET A 212 -2.20 -30.16 10.75
C MET A 212 -3.59 -29.61 11.12
N GLN A 213 -4.21 -28.83 10.25
CA GLN A 213 -5.54 -28.25 10.46
C GLN A 213 -6.67 -29.23 10.18
N VAL A 214 -6.45 -30.18 9.28
CA VAL A 214 -7.46 -31.18 8.95
C VAL A 214 -7.58 -32.19 10.09
N ILE A 215 -8.82 -32.54 10.43
CA ILE A 215 -9.11 -33.58 11.41
C ILE A 215 -8.52 -34.89 10.89
N ALA A 216 -7.51 -35.42 11.60
CA ALA A 216 -6.80 -36.61 11.18
C ALA A 216 -7.74 -37.82 11.25
N THR A 217 -7.91 -38.51 10.12
CA THR A 217 -8.66 -39.76 10.03
C THR A 217 -7.76 -41.00 10.20
N SER A 218 -6.44 -40.83 10.20
CA SER A 218 -5.45 -41.90 10.31
C SER A 218 -4.32 -41.54 11.28
N PRO A 219 -3.76 -42.50 12.04
CA PRO A 219 -2.60 -42.26 12.91
C PRO A 219 -1.35 -41.73 12.18
N ALA A 220 -1.21 -42.03 10.89
CA ALA A 220 -0.13 -41.51 10.05
C ALA A 220 -0.28 -40.01 9.74
N ALA A 221 -1.51 -39.47 9.83
CA ALA A 221 -1.83 -38.07 9.57
C ALA A 221 -1.84 -37.19 10.84
N ILE A 222 -1.41 -37.73 11.99
CA ILE A 222 -1.24 -36.98 13.23
C ILE A 222 0.20 -36.43 13.27
N TYR A 223 0.33 -35.12 13.51
CA TYR A 223 1.61 -34.43 13.57
C TYR A 223 1.72 -33.63 14.87
N SER A 224 2.84 -33.75 15.58
CA SER A 224 3.07 -33.04 16.84
C SER A 224 3.59 -31.62 16.65
N GLY A 225 4.17 -31.31 15.48
CA GLY A 225 4.75 -30.01 15.17
C GLY A 225 5.34 -29.95 13.77
N ILE A 226 5.86 -28.79 13.39
CA ILE A 226 6.34 -28.51 12.02
C ILE A 226 7.50 -29.44 11.63
N GLY A 227 8.51 -29.59 12.49
CA GLY A 227 9.65 -30.46 12.22
C GLY A 227 9.25 -31.94 12.10
N ASN A 228 8.38 -32.40 13.00
CA ASN A 228 7.84 -33.76 12.93
C ASN A 228 7.02 -33.98 11.64
N ALA A 229 6.19 -33.01 11.26
CA ALA A 229 5.42 -33.06 10.01
C ALA A 229 6.33 -33.10 8.79
N PHE A 230 7.35 -32.24 8.72
CA PHE A 230 8.31 -32.21 7.62
C PHE A 230 9.02 -33.56 7.46
N THR A 231 9.59 -34.10 8.55
CA THR A 231 10.29 -35.40 8.51
C THR A 231 9.34 -36.54 8.16
N ARG A 232 8.13 -36.57 8.73
CA ARG A 232 7.15 -37.62 8.46
C ARG A 232 6.71 -37.58 6.99
N ILE A 233 6.29 -36.43 6.48
CA ILE A 233 5.84 -36.29 5.09
C ILE A 233 6.96 -36.62 4.09
N SER A 234 8.17 -36.08 4.31
CA SER A 234 9.29 -36.31 3.40
C SER A 234 9.76 -37.76 3.39
N SER A 235 9.70 -38.47 4.53
CA SER A 235 10.08 -39.88 4.62
C SER A 235 8.99 -40.85 4.12
N THR A 236 7.70 -40.54 4.27
CA THR A 236 6.61 -41.44 3.88
C THR A 236 6.09 -41.23 2.45
N GLU A 237 6.02 -39.97 2.00
CA GLU A 237 5.45 -39.59 0.69
C GLU A 237 6.49 -39.00 -0.27
N GLY A 238 7.69 -38.70 0.23
CA GLY A 238 8.76 -38.05 -0.52
C GLY A 238 8.72 -36.52 -0.44
N MET A 239 9.88 -35.87 -0.63
CA MET A 239 10.04 -34.41 -0.52
C MET A 239 9.10 -33.61 -1.44
N ARG A 240 8.80 -34.13 -2.64
CA ARG A 240 7.90 -33.49 -3.61
C ARG A 240 6.45 -33.41 -3.12
N ALA A 241 6.06 -34.22 -2.13
CA ALA A 241 4.72 -34.17 -1.55
C ALA A 241 4.40 -32.80 -0.94
N LEU A 242 5.42 -32.10 -0.44
CA LEU A 242 5.28 -30.77 0.15
C LEU A 242 4.86 -29.69 -0.85
N TRP A 243 5.09 -29.90 -2.16
CA TRP A 243 4.71 -28.97 -3.25
C TRP A 243 3.42 -29.37 -3.99
N ARG A 244 2.70 -30.40 -3.53
CA ARG A 244 1.47 -30.83 -4.18
C ARG A 244 0.38 -29.77 -4.08
N GLY A 245 -0.05 -29.26 -5.23
CA GLY A 245 -1.07 -28.21 -5.32
C GLY A 245 -0.52 -26.82 -5.61
N VAL A 246 0.81 -26.63 -5.66
CA VAL A 246 1.44 -25.32 -5.93
C VAL A 246 1.00 -24.73 -7.27
N SER A 247 0.79 -25.58 -8.28
CA SER A 247 0.28 -25.17 -9.59
C SER A 247 -1.10 -24.50 -9.51
N SER A 248 -1.92 -24.83 -8.51
CA SER A 248 -3.22 -24.20 -8.28
C SER A 248 -3.09 -22.75 -7.87
N VAL A 249 -2.16 -22.48 -6.94
CA VAL A 249 -1.90 -21.12 -6.46
C VAL A 249 -1.30 -20.26 -7.57
N ILE A 250 -0.32 -20.80 -8.28
CA ILE A 250 0.35 -20.08 -9.39
C ILE A 250 -0.67 -19.70 -10.47
N LEU A 251 -1.55 -20.63 -10.85
CA LEU A 251 -2.55 -20.40 -11.90
C LEU A 251 -3.66 -19.44 -11.46
N GLY A 252 -4.04 -19.47 -10.18
CA GLY A 252 -5.10 -18.61 -9.62
C GLY A 252 -4.65 -17.19 -9.29
N ALA A 253 -3.40 -17.00 -8.84
CA ALA A 253 -2.92 -15.73 -8.30
C ALA A 253 -2.93 -14.58 -9.31
N GLY A 254 -2.45 -14.81 -10.54
CA GLY A 254 -2.41 -13.77 -11.58
C GLY A 254 -3.80 -13.22 -11.93
N PRO A 255 -4.75 -14.08 -12.35
CA PRO A 255 -6.13 -13.65 -12.65
C PRO A 255 -6.85 -13.02 -11.46
N ALA A 256 -6.61 -13.50 -10.23
CA ALA A 256 -7.23 -12.93 -9.03
C ALA A 256 -6.79 -11.47 -8.82
N HIS A 257 -5.49 -11.17 -8.93
CA HIS A 257 -5.00 -9.80 -8.85
C HIS A 257 -5.54 -8.91 -9.99
N ALA A 258 -5.65 -9.43 -11.21
CA ALA A 258 -6.24 -8.69 -12.32
C ALA A 258 -7.70 -8.30 -12.02
N VAL A 259 -8.49 -9.23 -11.47
CA VAL A 259 -9.86 -8.95 -11.03
C VAL A 259 -9.88 -7.97 -9.87
N HIS A 260 -8.96 -8.09 -8.90
CA HIS A 260 -8.86 -7.16 -7.78
C HIS A 260 -8.66 -5.70 -8.26
N PHE A 261 -7.59 -5.43 -9.01
CA PHE A 261 -7.29 -4.09 -9.49
C PHE A 261 -8.36 -3.57 -10.47
N GLY A 262 -8.83 -4.41 -11.39
CA GLY A 262 -9.89 -4.01 -12.33
C GLY A 262 -11.19 -3.64 -11.63
N THR A 263 -11.59 -4.42 -10.62
CA THR A 263 -12.79 -4.13 -9.82
C THR A 263 -12.59 -2.91 -8.93
N TYR A 264 -11.39 -2.74 -8.36
CA TYR A 264 -11.05 -1.60 -7.52
C TYR A 264 -11.21 -0.29 -8.30
N GLU A 265 -10.57 -0.17 -9.47
CA GLU A 265 -10.66 1.02 -10.31
C GLU A 265 -12.09 1.28 -10.78
N ALA A 266 -12.79 0.26 -11.28
CA ALA A 266 -14.16 0.42 -11.76
C ALA A 266 -15.13 0.88 -10.65
N ILE A 267 -15.05 0.29 -9.45
CA ILE A 267 -15.93 0.68 -8.34
C ILE A 267 -15.52 2.03 -7.76
N LYS A 268 -14.22 2.36 -7.74
CA LYS A 268 -13.74 3.67 -7.29
C LYS A 268 -14.27 4.79 -8.21
N GLU A 269 -14.26 4.58 -9.52
CA GLU A 269 -14.84 5.51 -10.50
C GLU A 269 -16.35 5.64 -10.33
N LEU A 270 -17.07 4.52 -10.20
CA LEU A 270 -18.52 4.51 -10.04
C LEU A 270 -19.00 5.07 -8.68
N ALA A 271 -18.21 4.90 -7.62
CA ALA A 271 -18.56 5.34 -6.27
C ALA A 271 -18.02 6.74 -5.92
N GLY A 272 -17.58 7.52 -6.93
CA GLY A 272 -17.12 8.89 -6.74
C GLY A 272 -15.88 9.02 -5.84
N GLY A 273 -14.97 8.04 -5.90
CA GLY A 273 -13.74 8.03 -5.13
C GLY A 273 -13.82 7.34 -3.75
N ASN A 274 -14.92 6.67 -3.42
CA ASN A 274 -15.02 5.89 -2.18
C ASN A 274 -14.10 4.66 -2.20
N THR A 275 -12.91 4.79 -1.61
CA THR A 275 -11.86 3.76 -1.57
C THR A 275 -12.23 2.56 -0.71
N ALA A 276 -13.05 2.73 0.34
CA ALA A 276 -13.47 1.65 1.21
C ALA A 276 -14.43 0.69 0.50
N LEU A 277 -15.41 1.24 -0.24
CA LEU A 277 -16.35 0.44 -1.03
C LEU A 277 -15.63 -0.28 -2.19
N ALA A 278 -14.70 0.42 -2.85
CA ALA A 278 -13.86 -0.16 -3.89
C ALA A 278 -12.97 -1.30 -3.36
N GLY A 279 -12.33 -1.10 -2.21
CA GLY A 279 -11.50 -2.11 -1.54
C GLY A 279 -12.30 -3.35 -1.11
N ALA A 280 -13.48 -3.16 -0.52
CA ALA A 280 -14.34 -4.27 -0.15
C ALA A 280 -14.83 -5.07 -1.37
N SER A 281 -15.32 -4.38 -2.40
CA SER A 281 -15.88 -5.00 -3.60
C SER A 281 -14.81 -5.75 -4.42
N SER A 282 -13.62 -5.17 -4.56
CA SER A 282 -12.49 -5.81 -5.23
C SER A 282 -11.98 -7.05 -4.50
N THR A 283 -11.96 -7.03 -3.17
CA THR A 283 -11.59 -8.20 -2.35
C THR A 283 -12.61 -9.33 -2.53
N ILE A 284 -13.91 -9.01 -2.48
CA ILE A 284 -14.99 -9.98 -2.73
C ILE A 284 -14.85 -10.60 -4.13
N ALA A 285 -14.68 -9.78 -5.17
CA ALA A 285 -14.57 -10.28 -6.54
C ALA A 285 -13.31 -11.15 -6.76
N SER A 286 -12.17 -10.72 -6.21
CA SER A 286 -10.92 -11.46 -6.29
C SER A 286 -10.99 -12.80 -5.54
N ASP A 287 -11.50 -12.79 -4.31
CA ASP A 287 -11.66 -14.00 -3.50
C ASP A 287 -12.63 -14.99 -4.16
N ALA A 288 -13.68 -14.51 -4.83
CA ALA A 288 -14.59 -15.38 -5.59
C ALA A 288 -13.86 -16.14 -6.70
N LEU A 289 -12.93 -15.49 -7.42
CA LEU A 289 -12.11 -16.15 -8.44
C LEU A 289 -11.09 -17.11 -7.81
N MET A 290 -10.47 -16.72 -6.69
CA MET A 290 -9.42 -17.50 -6.05
C MET A 290 -9.96 -18.75 -5.31
N ASN A 291 -11.20 -18.71 -4.80
CA ASN A 291 -11.73 -19.77 -3.93
C ASN A 291 -11.72 -21.18 -4.56
N PRO A 292 -12.07 -21.39 -5.85
CA PRO A 292 -11.92 -22.69 -6.50
C PRO A 292 -10.48 -23.22 -6.52
N PHE A 293 -9.49 -22.36 -6.78
CA PHE A 293 -8.07 -22.73 -6.77
C PHE A 293 -7.61 -23.10 -5.36
N ASP A 294 -8.11 -22.39 -4.35
CA ASP A 294 -7.87 -22.66 -2.94
C ASP A 294 -8.44 -24.04 -2.53
N VAL A 295 -9.65 -24.38 -2.96
CA VAL A 295 -10.27 -25.70 -2.69
C VAL A 295 -9.47 -26.82 -3.34
N ILE A 296 -9.01 -26.64 -4.58
CA ILE A 296 -8.16 -27.62 -5.28
C ILE A 296 -6.82 -27.78 -4.56
N LYS A 297 -6.17 -26.67 -4.18
CA LYS A 297 -4.91 -26.66 -3.43
C LYS A 297 -5.03 -27.52 -2.17
N GLN A 298 -6.00 -27.22 -1.31
CA GLN A 298 -6.21 -27.89 -0.03
C GLN A 298 -6.42 -29.40 -0.21
N ARG A 299 -7.20 -29.81 -1.21
CA ARG A 299 -7.46 -31.23 -1.50
C ARG A 299 -6.24 -31.97 -2.08
N MET A 300 -5.39 -31.28 -2.82
CA MET A 300 -4.13 -31.84 -3.32
C MET A 300 -3.08 -31.97 -2.21
N GLN A 301 -3.13 -31.10 -1.19
CA GLN A 301 -2.22 -31.10 -0.04
C GLN A 301 -2.53 -32.19 1.01
N MET A 302 -3.74 -32.75 1.01
CA MET A 302 -4.16 -33.82 1.93
C MET A 302 -3.21 -35.03 1.93
N HIS A 303 -3.05 -35.67 3.09
CA HIS A 303 -2.32 -36.93 3.22
C HIS A 303 -2.93 -38.00 2.29
N ASN A 304 -2.08 -38.72 1.57
CA ASN A 304 -2.48 -39.73 0.58
C ASN A 304 -3.49 -39.21 -0.47
N SER A 305 -3.25 -38.00 -1.00
CA SER A 305 -4.07 -37.43 -2.07
C SER A 305 -3.89 -38.20 -3.38
N GLY A 306 -4.97 -38.82 -3.87
CA GLY A 306 -4.99 -39.58 -5.13
C GLY A 306 -4.99 -38.72 -6.40
N TYR A 307 -5.03 -37.39 -6.28
CA TYR A 307 -5.13 -36.50 -7.44
C TYR A 307 -3.79 -36.31 -8.13
N ARG A 308 -3.68 -36.72 -9.41
CA ARG A 308 -2.43 -36.64 -10.20
C ARG A 308 -2.10 -35.24 -10.71
N SER A 309 -3.12 -34.41 -10.93
CA SER A 309 -2.97 -33.05 -11.46
C SER A 309 -4.10 -32.15 -10.97
N LEU A 310 -3.91 -30.84 -11.12
CA LEU A 310 -4.93 -29.83 -10.86
C LEU A 310 -6.24 -30.13 -11.60
N TRP A 311 -6.16 -30.40 -12.90
CA TRP A 311 -7.32 -30.68 -13.74
C TRP A 311 -8.05 -31.96 -13.35
N HIS A 312 -7.30 -32.99 -12.96
CA HIS A 312 -7.87 -34.23 -12.45
C HIS A 312 -8.62 -33.96 -11.14
N CYS A 313 -8.03 -33.20 -10.20
CA CYS A 313 -8.73 -32.78 -8.98
C CYS A 313 -9.99 -31.98 -9.28
N ALA A 314 -9.89 -30.92 -10.09
CA ALA A 314 -11.02 -30.06 -10.45
C ALA A 314 -12.17 -30.84 -11.08
N THR A 315 -11.86 -31.70 -12.06
CA THR A 315 -12.84 -32.54 -12.76
C THR A 315 -13.51 -33.54 -11.81
N THR A 316 -12.73 -34.20 -10.97
CA THR A 316 -13.28 -35.17 -10.00
C THR A 316 -14.21 -34.48 -9.01
N VAL A 317 -13.79 -33.36 -8.42
CA VAL A 317 -14.62 -32.60 -7.46
C VAL A 317 -15.91 -32.12 -8.11
N TYR A 318 -15.82 -31.56 -9.32
CA TYR A 318 -17.01 -31.12 -10.05
C TYR A 318 -17.97 -32.27 -10.34
N ARG A 319 -17.47 -33.44 -10.75
CA ARG A 319 -18.32 -34.62 -11.03
C ARG A 319 -18.90 -35.27 -9.78
N SER A 320 -18.17 -35.29 -8.66
CA SER A 320 -18.60 -35.99 -7.44
C SER A 320 -19.45 -35.13 -6.50
N GLU A 321 -19.17 -33.83 -6.42
CA GLU A 321 -19.79 -32.93 -5.43
C GLU A 321 -20.48 -31.71 -6.06
N GLY A 322 -20.26 -31.46 -7.35
CA GLY A 322 -20.84 -30.32 -8.06
C GLY A 322 -20.13 -28.99 -7.80
N LEU A 323 -20.70 -27.91 -8.33
CA LEU A 323 -20.11 -26.57 -8.28
C LEU A 323 -20.09 -25.97 -6.86
N SER A 324 -21.06 -26.33 -6.02
CA SER A 324 -21.19 -25.81 -4.65
C SER A 324 -19.99 -26.19 -3.76
N ALA A 325 -19.31 -27.30 -4.06
CA ALA A 325 -18.10 -27.71 -3.35
C ALA A 325 -16.95 -26.71 -3.46
N PHE A 326 -16.90 -25.95 -4.56
CA PHE A 326 -15.88 -24.92 -4.76
C PHE A 326 -16.18 -23.61 -4.03
N TYR A 327 -17.38 -23.41 -3.49
CA TYR A 327 -17.80 -22.15 -2.88
C TYR A 327 -18.39 -22.30 -1.46
N VAL A 328 -18.50 -23.52 -0.93
CA VAL A 328 -19.01 -23.76 0.44
C VAL A 328 -18.23 -22.96 1.50
N SER A 329 -16.93 -22.80 1.33
CA SER A 329 -16.06 -22.07 2.26
C SER A 329 -16.04 -20.56 2.03
N TYR A 330 -16.60 -20.07 0.92
CA TYR A 330 -16.44 -18.68 0.50
C TYR A 330 -16.97 -17.66 1.52
N PRO A 331 -18.17 -17.85 2.13
CA PRO A 331 -18.62 -16.97 3.22
C PRO A 331 -17.67 -16.97 4.42
N THR A 332 -17.10 -18.13 4.76
CA THR A 332 -16.11 -18.23 5.85
C THR A 332 -14.81 -17.50 5.51
N THR A 333 -14.37 -17.58 4.25
CA THR A 333 -13.21 -16.82 3.76
C THR A 333 -13.42 -15.32 3.96
N LEU A 334 -14.56 -14.78 3.54
CA LEU A 334 -14.86 -13.34 3.68
C LEU A 334 -14.93 -12.89 5.15
N ILE A 335 -15.60 -13.69 6.00
CA ILE A 335 -15.71 -13.41 7.45
C ILE A 335 -14.33 -13.47 8.13
N MET A 336 -13.37 -14.23 7.59
CA MET A 336 -12.00 -14.29 8.09
C MET A 336 -11.16 -13.11 7.61
N SER A 337 -11.27 -12.72 6.32
CA SER A 337 -10.43 -11.70 5.71
C SER A 337 -10.59 -10.33 6.40
N VAL A 338 -11.83 -9.93 6.73
CA VAL A 338 -12.08 -8.60 7.33
C VAL A 338 -11.41 -8.43 8.72
N PRO A 339 -11.62 -9.33 9.70
CA PRO A 339 -10.91 -9.27 10.98
C PRO A 339 -9.40 -9.41 10.83
N PHE A 340 -8.94 -10.25 9.91
CA PHE A 340 -7.51 -10.45 9.67
C PHE A 340 -6.84 -9.13 9.27
N THR A 341 -7.37 -8.48 8.23
CA THR A 341 -6.86 -7.21 7.72
C THR A 341 -6.94 -6.10 8.77
N ALA A 342 -8.06 -5.97 9.48
CA ALA A 342 -8.24 -4.96 10.51
C ALA A 342 -7.21 -5.09 11.65
N VAL A 343 -7.01 -6.31 12.17
CA VAL A 343 -6.01 -6.56 13.22
C VAL A 343 -4.60 -6.33 12.69
N GLN A 344 -4.29 -6.83 11.49
CA GLN A 344 -2.96 -6.68 10.91
C GLN A 344 -2.58 -5.21 10.78
N PHE A 345 -3.43 -4.37 10.18
CA PHE A 345 -3.13 -2.94 10.04
C PHE A 345 -3.02 -2.24 11.40
N THR A 346 -3.93 -2.51 12.33
CA THR A 346 -3.91 -1.88 13.66
C THR A 346 -2.63 -2.23 14.42
N VAL A 347 -2.24 -3.51 14.45
CA VAL A 347 -1.04 -3.96 15.15
C VAL A 347 0.22 -3.49 14.42
N TYR A 348 0.22 -3.48 13.09
CA TYR A 348 1.32 -2.98 12.29
C TYR A 348 1.61 -1.51 12.57
N GLU A 349 0.59 -0.65 12.57
CA GLU A 349 0.75 0.78 12.86
C GLU A 349 1.31 1.01 14.27
N GLU A 350 0.81 0.30 15.27
CA GLU A 350 1.32 0.40 16.65
C GLU A 350 2.76 -0.14 16.79
N LEU A 351 3.09 -1.24 16.13
CA LEU A 351 4.45 -1.78 16.13
C LEU A 351 5.42 -0.89 15.36
N LYS A 352 5.00 -0.31 14.23
CA LYS A 352 5.81 0.62 13.43
C LYS A 352 6.14 1.87 14.22
N LYS A 353 5.18 2.47 14.94
CA LYS A 353 5.42 3.61 15.84
C LYS A 353 6.44 3.28 16.93
N ARG A 354 6.35 2.09 17.52
CA ARG A 354 7.25 1.66 18.61
C ARG A 354 8.65 1.24 18.13
N LEU A 355 8.73 0.55 16.98
CA LEU A 355 9.98 0.01 16.44
C LEU A 355 10.74 1.01 15.55
N ASN A 356 10.06 2.01 15.01
CA ASN A 356 10.66 3.09 14.24
C ASN A 356 10.17 4.46 14.73
N PRO A 357 10.54 4.87 15.94
CA PRO A 357 10.21 6.19 16.48
C PRO A 357 10.85 7.32 15.66
N THR A 358 11.92 7.02 14.91
CA THR A 358 12.63 8.00 14.08
C THR A 358 11.93 8.33 12.76
N GLY A 359 10.94 7.55 12.33
CA GLY A 359 10.26 7.73 11.04
C GLY A 359 11.13 7.50 9.80
N VAL A 360 12.44 7.25 9.96
CA VAL A 360 13.38 6.95 8.88
C VAL A 360 13.07 5.58 8.28
N TYR A 361 13.05 5.48 6.96
CA TYR A 361 12.77 4.22 6.29
C TYR A 361 13.77 3.12 6.70
N SER A 362 13.24 2.00 7.23
CA SER A 362 14.01 0.83 7.63
C SER A 362 13.29 -0.44 7.17
N PRO A 363 13.81 -1.15 6.14
CA PRO A 363 13.21 -2.39 5.65
C PRO A 363 13.02 -3.44 6.75
N MET A 364 13.96 -3.51 7.70
CA MET A 364 13.89 -4.45 8.81
C MET A 364 12.74 -4.14 9.76
N THR A 365 12.44 -2.86 9.98
CA THR A 365 11.26 -2.48 10.79
C THR A 365 9.98 -2.93 10.10
N HIS A 366 9.87 -2.80 8.78
CA HIS A 366 8.69 -3.28 8.05
C HIS A 366 8.56 -4.81 8.09
N ILE A 367 9.65 -5.55 7.91
CA ILE A 367 9.64 -7.02 7.98
C ILE A 367 9.25 -7.49 9.38
N VAL A 368 9.82 -6.90 10.43
CA VAL A 368 9.54 -7.27 11.82
C VAL A 368 8.15 -6.84 12.25
N ALA A 369 7.78 -5.57 12.04
CA ALA A 369 6.45 -5.05 12.40
C ALA A 369 5.35 -5.76 11.60
N GLY A 370 5.52 -5.92 10.29
CA GLY A 370 4.58 -6.63 9.42
C GLY A 370 4.48 -8.11 9.76
N GLY A 371 5.61 -8.76 10.04
CA GLY A 371 5.65 -10.18 10.43
C GLY A 371 4.96 -10.43 11.78
N LEU A 372 5.23 -9.60 12.78
CA LEU A 372 4.59 -9.69 14.10
C LEU A 372 3.09 -9.36 14.02
N ALA A 373 2.72 -8.30 13.30
CA ALA A 373 1.33 -7.92 13.10
C ALA A 373 0.54 -9.02 12.37
N GLY A 374 1.09 -9.57 11.30
CA GLY A 374 0.53 -10.71 10.58
C GLY A 374 0.42 -11.96 11.47
N GLY A 375 1.42 -12.21 12.33
CA GLY A 375 1.39 -13.29 13.31
C GLY A 375 0.27 -13.14 14.34
N VAL A 376 0.06 -11.94 14.89
CA VAL A 376 -1.05 -11.66 15.83
C VAL A 376 -2.40 -11.81 15.12
N ALA A 377 -2.56 -11.23 13.93
CA ALA A 377 -3.77 -11.36 13.12
C ALA A 377 -4.08 -12.82 12.78
N ALA A 378 -3.06 -13.60 12.43
CA ALA A 378 -3.16 -15.03 12.19
C ALA A 378 -3.61 -15.80 13.43
N GLY A 379 -3.04 -15.47 14.60
CA GLY A 379 -3.44 -16.08 15.86
C GLY A 379 -4.92 -15.88 16.17
N ILE A 380 -5.39 -14.63 16.09
CA ILE A 380 -6.79 -14.27 16.37
C ILE A 380 -7.75 -14.94 15.38
N THR A 381 -7.37 -15.04 14.10
CA THR A 381 -8.21 -15.61 13.05
C THR A 381 -7.99 -17.11 12.81
N THR A 382 -7.19 -17.79 13.64
CA THR A 382 -6.95 -19.24 13.53
C THR A 382 -8.23 -20.07 13.61
N PRO A 383 -9.19 -19.81 14.53
CA PRO A 383 -10.44 -20.56 14.58
C PRO A 383 -11.21 -20.55 13.24
N LEU A 384 -11.26 -19.40 12.56
CA LEU A 384 -11.96 -19.23 11.28
C LEU A 384 -11.25 -19.99 10.15
N ASP A 385 -9.92 -19.99 10.14
CA ASP A 385 -9.11 -20.70 9.14
C ASP A 385 -9.20 -22.23 9.30
N VAL A 386 -9.29 -22.74 10.53
CA VAL A 386 -9.56 -24.17 10.77
C VAL A 386 -10.94 -24.55 10.23
N ALA A 387 -11.97 -23.72 10.45
CA ALA A 387 -13.30 -23.96 9.90
C ALA A 387 -13.33 -23.88 8.37
N LYS A 388 -12.65 -22.89 7.76
CA LYS A 388 -12.45 -22.79 6.31
C LYS A 388 -11.82 -24.07 5.77
N THR A 389 -10.73 -24.53 6.39
CA THR A 389 -9.99 -25.73 5.96
C THR A 389 -10.82 -27.00 6.06
N LEU A 390 -11.63 -27.16 7.12
CA LEU A 390 -12.57 -28.27 7.26
C LEU A 390 -13.57 -28.30 6.10
N LEU A 391 -14.16 -27.15 5.76
CA LEU A 391 -15.13 -27.04 4.66
C LEU A 391 -14.48 -27.30 3.30
N GLN A 392 -13.26 -26.82 3.06
CA GLN A 392 -12.53 -27.01 1.80
C GLN A 392 -12.08 -28.47 1.59
N THR A 393 -11.84 -29.20 2.68
CA THR A 393 -11.37 -30.60 2.65
C THR A 393 -12.47 -31.64 2.89
N ARG A 394 -13.70 -31.20 3.20
CA ARG A 394 -14.82 -32.07 3.63
C ARG A 394 -15.09 -33.28 2.72
N GLY A 395 -14.97 -33.12 1.40
CA GLY A 395 -15.23 -34.17 0.42
C GLY A 395 -14.27 -35.36 0.47
N ARG A 396 -13.15 -35.22 1.18
CA ARG A 396 -12.14 -36.28 1.37
C ARG A 396 -12.19 -36.94 2.74
N SER A 397 -12.93 -36.39 3.70
CA SER A 397 -13.09 -37.02 5.02
C SER A 397 -13.78 -38.37 4.87
N GLU A 398 -13.51 -39.33 5.75
CA GLU A 398 -14.27 -40.59 5.83
C GLU A 398 -15.56 -40.41 6.65
N ASP A 399 -15.58 -39.39 7.50
CA ASP A 399 -16.71 -39.07 8.36
C ASP A 399 -17.88 -38.43 7.61
N LEU A 400 -19.07 -39.01 7.77
CA LEU A 400 -20.30 -38.48 7.17
C LEU A 400 -20.64 -37.07 7.67
N GLU A 401 -20.47 -36.79 8.96
CA GLU A 401 -20.77 -35.46 9.54
C GLU A 401 -19.91 -34.36 8.90
N ILE A 402 -18.62 -34.63 8.68
CA ILE A 402 -17.71 -33.69 8.02
C ILE A 402 -18.14 -33.51 6.56
N ARG A 403 -18.39 -34.60 5.82
CA ARG A 403 -18.82 -34.53 4.41
C ARG A 403 -20.08 -33.71 4.19
N GLN A 404 -21.02 -33.77 5.13
CA GLN A 404 -22.32 -33.10 5.03
C GLN A 404 -22.33 -31.67 5.59
N SER A 405 -21.24 -31.20 6.20
CA SER A 405 -21.15 -29.85 6.78
C SER A 405 -21.49 -28.77 5.75
N ARG A 406 -22.53 -27.95 5.98
CA ARG A 406 -23.03 -26.99 4.95
C ARG A 406 -22.44 -25.60 5.08
N GLY A 407 -21.80 -25.30 6.19
CA GLY A 407 -21.19 -24.00 6.42
C GLY A 407 -20.43 -23.90 7.74
N MET A 408 -20.04 -22.67 8.07
CA MET A 408 -19.15 -22.36 9.20
C MET A 408 -19.67 -22.84 10.55
N ILE A 409 -20.99 -22.72 10.80
CA ILE A 409 -21.60 -23.11 12.09
C ILE A 409 -21.49 -24.62 12.29
N ASP A 410 -21.75 -25.41 11.24
CA ASP A 410 -21.58 -26.87 11.28
C ASP A 410 -20.11 -27.23 11.52
N ALA A 411 -19.19 -26.56 10.81
CA ALA A 411 -17.76 -26.77 11.00
C ALA A 411 -17.32 -26.51 12.45
N PHE A 412 -17.74 -25.38 13.03
CA PHE A 412 -17.46 -25.05 14.43
C PHE A 412 -18.06 -26.06 15.41
N ARG A 413 -19.30 -26.50 15.18
CA ARG A 413 -19.93 -27.53 16.00
C ARG A 413 -19.13 -28.83 15.97
N ILE A 414 -18.74 -29.30 14.78
CA ILE A 414 -17.97 -30.54 14.62
C ILE A 414 -16.61 -30.43 15.31
N ILE A 415 -15.89 -29.32 15.13
CA ILE A 415 -14.58 -29.09 15.76
C ILE A 415 -14.71 -29.10 17.29
N TRP A 416 -15.71 -28.39 17.82
CA TRP A 416 -15.95 -28.34 19.26
C TRP A 416 -16.29 -29.70 19.86
N GLN A 417 -17.17 -30.48 19.19
CA GLN A 417 -17.58 -31.80 19.67
C GLN A 417 -16.46 -32.83 19.65
N ARG A 418 -15.55 -32.76 18.66
CA ARG A 418 -14.47 -33.74 18.52
C ARG A 418 -13.24 -33.42 19.34
N ASP A 419 -12.82 -32.16 19.34
CA ASP A 419 -11.49 -31.75 19.83
C ASP A 419 -11.54 -30.60 20.84
N GLY A 420 -12.74 -30.10 21.14
CA GLY A 420 -12.96 -28.96 22.03
C GLY A 420 -12.18 -27.72 21.58
N PHE A 421 -11.69 -26.96 22.57
CA PHE A 421 -10.94 -25.73 22.32
C PHE A 421 -9.63 -25.95 21.55
N ARG A 422 -8.97 -27.10 21.76
CA ARG A 422 -7.70 -27.44 21.07
C ARG A 422 -7.89 -27.67 19.57
N GLY A 423 -9.10 -28.01 19.12
CA GLY A 423 -9.42 -28.12 17.70
C GLY A 423 -9.22 -26.80 16.95
N PHE A 424 -9.57 -25.67 17.59
CA PHE A 424 -9.52 -24.33 16.97
C PHE A 424 -8.12 -23.73 16.89
N THR A 425 -7.13 -24.31 17.60
CA THR A 425 -5.74 -23.84 17.58
C THR A 425 -4.83 -24.72 16.71
N ARG A 426 -5.41 -25.68 15.97
CA ARG A 426 -4.67 -26.53 15.04
C ARG A 426 -4.00 -25.70 13.94
N GLY A 427 -2.73 -26.02 13.68
CA GLY A 427 -1.94 -25.30 12.69
C GLY A 427 -1.59 -23.85 13.07
N LEU A 428 -1.86 -23.41 14.30
CA LEU A 428 -1.49 -22.06 14.76
C LEU A 428 0.01 -21.78 14.58
N SER A 429 0.87 -22.69 15.07
CA SER A 429 2.33 -22.52 15.00
C SER A 429 2.85 -22.34 13.57
N PRO A 430 2.54 -23.23 12.60
CA PRO A 430 2.98 -23.00 11.23
C PRO A 430 2.37 -21.74 10.65
N ARG A 431 1.12 -21.39 10.97
CA ARG A 431 0.49 -20.17 10.44
C ARG A 431 1.16 -18.89 10.93
N VAL A 432 1.55 -18.80 12.20
CA VAL A 432 2.23 -17.61 12.75
C VAL A 432 3.66 -17.51 12.23
N LEU A 433 4.39 -18.64 12.16
CA LEU A 433 5.79 -18.68 11.76
C LEU A 433 6.00 -18.25 10.30
N THR A 434 4.99 -18.42 9.43
CA THR A 434 5.14 -18.11 7.99
C THR A 434 5.14 -16.62 7.68
N PHE A 435 4.55 -15.76 8.52
CA PHE A 435 4.33 -14.35 8.15
C PHE A 435 5.61 -13.55 7.99
N MET A 436 6.53 -13.63 8.95
CA MET A 436 7.80 -12.91 8.87
C MET A 436 8.65 -13.31 7.65
N PRO A 437 8.92 -14.61 7.37
CA PRO A 437 9.67 -15.00 6.18
C PRO A 437 8.91 -14.74 4.87
N SER A 438 7.57 -14.89 4.86
CA SER A 438 6.74 -14.55 3.70
C SER A 438 6.87 -13.07 3.33
N ASN A 439 6.73 -12.16 4.30
CA ASN A 439 6.89 -10.72 4.08
C ASN A 439 8.29 -10.36 3.58
N ALA A 440 9.33 -10.96 4.16
CA ALA A 440 10.71 -10.75 3.72
C ALA A 440 10.94 -11.24 2.28
N LEU A 441 10.42 -12.42 1.93
CA LEU A 441 10.53 -13.01 0.59
C LEU A 441 9.75 -12.21 -0.45
N CYS A 442 8.55 -11.75 -0.13
CA CYS A 442 7.76 -10.89 -1.00
C CYS A 442 8.53 -9.62 -1.36
N TRP A 443 9.10 -8.94 -0.36
CA TRP A 443 9.89 -7.74 -0.56
C TRP A 443 11.16 -8.00 -1.40
N LEU A 444 11.94 -9.02 -1.04
CA LEU A 444 13.16 -9.38 -1.77
C LEU A 444 12.87 -9.76 -3.22
N SER A 445 11.81 -10.54 -3.44
CA SER A 445 11.40 -10.96 -4.79
C SER A 445 10.93 -9.77 -5.60
N TYR A 446 10.16 -8.87 -4.99
CA TYR A 446 9.67 -7.68 -5.65
C TYR A 446 10.81 -6.74 -6.08
N GLU A 447 11.77 -6.45 -5.20
CA GLU A 447 12.95 -5.66 -5.55
C GLU A 447 13.80 -6.34 -6.63
N PHE A 448 13.96 -7.66 -6.57
CA PHE A 448 14.67 -8.42 -7.59
C PHE A 448 13.99 -8.32 -8.98
N PHE A 449 12.69 -8.60 -9.07
CA PHE A 449 11.97 -8.53 -10.35
C PHE A 449 11.90 -7.12 -10.90
N LYS A 450 11.75 -6.12 -10.02
CA LYS A 450 11.77 -4.72 -10.42
C LYS A 450 13.12 -4.28 -10.96
N ALA A 451 14.23 -4.72 -10.36
CA ALA A 451 15.56 -4.48 -10.90
C ALA A 451 15.72 -5.16 -12.27
N ALA A 452 15.29 -6.42 -12.40
CA ALA A 452 15.41 -7.18 -13.63
C ALA A 452 14.54 -6.68 -14.81
N ILE A 453 13.42 -5.99 -14.55
CA ILE A 453 12.55 -5.42 -15.58
C ILE A 453 13.02 -4.01 -16.00
N ARG A 454 13.85 -3.36 -15.18
CA ARG A 454 14.38 -2.01 -15.44
C ARG A 454 15.57 -2.02 -16.40
N ASP A 455 16.31 -3.12 -16.42
CA ASP A 455 17.39 -3.42 -17.38
C ASP A 455 16.81 -4.07 -18.66
#